data_AF-A0A2H5W2P6-F1
#
_entry.id   AF-A0A2H5W2P6-F1
#
_cell.length_a   1.000
_cell.length_b   1.000
_cell.length_c   1.000
_cell.angle_alpha   90.00
_cell.angle_beta   90.00
_cell.angle_gamma   90.00
#
_symmetry.space_group_name_H-M   'P 1'
#
loop_
_entity.id
_entity.type
_entity.pdbx_description
1 polymer ?
#
loop_
_entity_poly.entity_id
_entity_poly.type
_entity_poly.pdbx_seq_one_letter_code
_entity_poly.pdbx_strand_id
1 'polypeptide(L)'
;MSELRCTDPRVGQLLPQYELGMLEDSEREAFLDHLAQCDFCHAELYALEPATDLLRAKREAALASKASASSMRRLLWQMRLLVHLQKRRIAWAAAILIAVSVGVTTWLWLRAPEKSPEIAHVGPLEKAPPPAPKSSLSPEQIARLRGVETRTPFESALSAYEKGDFVRAIELLMPIVRLEPENAEAHFYLGASWLQLDRPQEAIGPLRRAVQLSVGVEQERSRYHLALAYARAGHREDALRELETLIAENSVYRREAEQAKRQLLRSGTVK
;
A
#
# COMPACT_ATOMS: atom_id res chain seq x y z
N MET A 1 -47.85 -23.30 23.93
CA MET A 1 -47.07 -22.17 23.39
C MET A 1 -48.05 -21.33 22.58
N SER A 2 -48.63 -20.31 23.20
CA SER A 2 -49.65 -19.45 22.58
C SER A 2 -48.99 -18.63 21.46
N GLU A 3 -49.56 -18.70 20.26
CA GLU A 3 -49.21 -17.82 19.14
C GLU A 3 -49.54 -16.37 19.54
N LEU A 4 -48.53 -15.62 19.99
CA LEU A 4 -48.64 -14.17 20.05
C LEU A 4 -48.83 -13.71 18.60
N ARG A 5 -49.96 -13.07 18.31
CA ARG A 5 -50.22 -12.40 17.02
C ARG A 5 -50.64 -10.98 17.35
N CYS A 6 -50.13 -10.01 16.59
CA CYS A 6 -50.61 -8.63 16.69
C CYS A 6 -52.12 -8.58 16.44
N THR A 7 -52.86 -7.89 17.29
CA THR A 7 -54.32 -7.69 17.16
C THR A 7 -54.68 -6.59 16.15
N ASP A 8 -53.71 -5.81 15.66
CA ASP A 8 -53.92 -4.77 14.65
C ASP A 8 -53.33 -5.18 13.28
N PRO A 9 -54.18 -5.56 12.31
CA PRO A 9 -53.73 -5.99 10.99
C PRO A 9 -53.13 -4.86 10.13
N ARG A 10 -53.30 -3.58 10.52
CA ARG A 10 -52.73 -2.44 9.79
C ARG A 10 -51.23 -2.30 10.03
N VAL A 11 -50.78 -2.61 11.24
CA VAL A 11 -49.39 -2.39 11.68
C VAL A 11 -48.42 -3.33 10.96
N GLY A 12 -48.82 -4.58 10.72
CA GLY A 12 -48.02 -5.53 9.94
C GLY A 12 -47.74 -5.08 8.49
N GLN A 13 -48.60 -4.22 7.91
CA GLN A 13 -48.39 -3.67 6.56
C GLN A 13 -47.47 -2.45 6.55
N LEU A 14 -47.31 -1.79 7.69
CA LEU A 14 -46.53 -0.57 7.85
C LEU A 14 -45.07 -0.87 8.23
N LEU A 15 -44.77 -2.03 8.81
CA LEU A 15 -43.42 -2.43 9.24
C LEU A 15 -42.37 -2.33 8.10
N PRO A 16 -42.60 -2.86 6.88
CA PRO A 16 -41.62 -2.71 5.80
C PRO A 16 -41.47 -1.26 5.32
N GLN A 17 -42.52 -0.46 5.42
CA GLN A 17 -42.53 0.94 4.99
C GLN A 17 -41.80 1.83 6.01
N TYR A 18 -41.93 1.51 7.30
CA TYR A 18 -41.18 2.14 8.39
C TYR A 18 -39.67 1.94 8.20
N GLU A 19 -39.23 0.70 7.95
CA GLU A 19 -37.81 0.36 7.71
C GLU A 19 -37.21 1.05 6.49
N LEU A 20 -38.00 1.19 5.43
CA LEU A 20 -37.57 1.89 4.21
C LEU A 20 -37.66 3.41 4.34
N GLY A 21 -38.13 3.94 5.48
CA GLY A 21 -38.31 5.36 5.73
C GLY A 21 -39.38 6.01 4.84
N MET A 22 -40.34 5.21 4.36
CA MET A 22 -41.35 5.62 3.38
C MET A 22 -42.68 6.08 3.98
N LEU A 23 -42.85 5.97 5.31
CA LEU A 23 -44.05 6.43 6.00
C LEU A 23 -44.11 7.95 6.09
N GLU A 24 -45.31 8.50 5.83
CA GLU A 24 -45.63 9.89 6.15
C GLU A 24 -45.54 10.13 7.66
N ASP A 25 -45.30 11.38 8.09
CA ASP A 25 -45.02 11.71 9.49
C ASP A 25 -46.18 11.31 10.43
N SER A 26 -47.42 11.46 9.98
CA SER A 26 -48.63 11.07 10.72
C SER A 26 -48.77 9.55 10.88
N GLU A 27 -48.42 8.78 9.84
CA GLU A 27 -48.47 7.31 9.87
C GLU A 27 -47.33 6.73 10.71
N ARG A 28 -46.17 7.39 10.66
CA ARG A 28 -45.00 7.06 11.48
C ARG A 28 -45.29 7.22 12.96
N GLU A 29 -45.93 8.32 13.35
CA GLU A 29 -46.29 8.59 14.75
C GLU A 29 -47.29 7.55 15.28
N ALA A 30 -48.36 7.28 14.52
CA ALA A 30 -49.35 6.25 14.87
C ALA A 30 -48.75 4.83 14.95
N PHE A 31 -47.79 4.52 14.08
CA PHE A 31 -47.07 3.25 14.10
C PHE A 31 -46.18 3.11 15.33
N LEU A 32 -45.45 4.17 15.71
CA LEU A 32 -44.60 4.19 16.90
C LEU A 32 -45.41 4.08 18.19
N ASP A 33 -46.56 4.75 18.27
CA ASP A 33 -47.47 4.67 19.41
C ASP A 33 -48.00 3.24 19.61
N HIS A 34 -48.33 2.55 18.52
CA HIS A 34 -48.72 1.15 18.58
C HIS A 34 -47.54 0.23 18.97
N LEU A 35 -46.35 0.47 18.40
CA LEU A 35 -45.14 -0.31 18.68
C LEU A 35 -44.77 -0.27 20.17
N ALA A 36 -44.97 0.88 20.83
CA ALA A 36 -44.74 1.04 22.26
C ALA A 36 -45.70 0.23 23.14
N GLN A 37 -46.85 -0.20 22.59
CA GLN A 37 -47.93 -0.89 23.31
C GLN A 37 -48.07 -2.36 22.91
N CYS A 38 -47.32 -2.83 21.90
CA CYS A 38 -47.43 -4.19 21.36
C CYS A 38 -46.09 -4.95 21.43
N ASP A 39 -45.96 -5.81 22.44
CA ASP A 39 -44.76 -6.64 22.67
C ASP A 39 -44.40 -7.53 21.47
N PHE A 40 -45.41 -8.00 20.72
CA PHE A 40 -45.22 -8.83 19.52
C PHE A 40 -44.56 -8.04 18.38
N CYS A 41 -45.11 -6.88 18.03
CA CYS A 41 -44.56 -6.04 16.96
C CYS A 41 -43.15 -5.52 17.33
N HIS A 42 -42.93 -5.24 18.62
CA HIS A 42 -41.61 -4.88 19.13
C HIS A 42 -40.63 -6.05 18.91
N ALA A 43 -40.97 -7.28 19.32
CA ALA A 43 -40.10 -8.44 19.10
C ALA A 43 -39.81 -8.74 17.61
N GLU A 44 -40.78 -8.55 16.73
CA GLU A 44 -40.65 -8.78 15.29
C GLU A 44 -39.74 -7.74 14.62
N LEU A 45 -39.78 -6.48 15.05
CA LEU A 45 -38.86 -5.43 14.60
C LEU A 45 -37.41 -5.75 15.00
N TYR A 46 -37.18 -6.13 16.26
CA TYR A 46 -35.83 -6.51 16.74
C TYR A 46 -35.30 -7.79 16.07
N ALA A 47 -36.18 -8.72 15.68
CA ALA A 47 -35.77 -9.92 14.94
C ALA A 47 -35.22 -9.61 13.53
N LEU A 48 -35.55 -8.44 12.96
CA LEU A 48 -35.13 -8.01 11.63
C LEU A 48 -33.86 -7.13 11.62
N GLU A 49 -33.42 -6.62 12.78
CA GLU A 49 -32.21 -5.79 12.93
C GLU A 49 -30.96 -6.36 12.23
N PRO A 50 -30.64 -7.67 12.32
CA PRO A 50 -29.42 -8.20 11.69
C PRO A 50 -29.43 -8.08 10.16
N ALA A 51 -30.61 -8.15 9.54
CA ALA A 51 -30.76 -8.08 8.09
C ALA A 51 -30.70 -6.63 7.60
N THR A 52 -31.28 -5.69 8.34
CA THR A 52 -31.32 -4.27 7.97
C THR A 52 -29.95 -3.61 8.16
N ASP A 53 -29.22 -3.98 9.22
CA ASP A 53 -27.84 -3.52 9.44
C ASP A 53 -26.88 -4.01 8.36
N LEU A 54 -27.02 -5.26 7.91
CA LEU A 54 -26.22 -5.79 6.80
C LEU A 54 -26.45 -5.02 5.50
N LEU A 55 -27.70 -4.66 5.19
CA LEU A 55 -28.05 -3.89 4.00
C LEU A 55 -27.54 -2.45 4.10
N ARG A 56 -27.64 -1.82 5.28
CA ARG A 56 -27.12 -0.47 5.56
C ARG A 56 -25.60 -0.42 5.39
N ALA A 57 -24.88 -1.37 5.99
CA ALA A 57 -23.43 -1.50 5.86
C ALA A 57 -22.98 -1.67 4.39
N LYS A 58 -23.68 -2.51 3.61
CA LYS A 58 -23.40 -2.68 2.17
C LYS A 58 -23.63 -1.40 1.37
N ARG A 59 -24.70 -0.65 1.69
CA ARG A 59 -25.01 0.63 1.02
C ARG A 59 -23.94 1.67 1.33
N GLU A 60 -23.50 1.79 2.57
CA GLU A 60 -22.43 2.70 2.98
C GLU A 60 -21.09 2.35 2.33
N ALA A 61 -20.72 1.06 2.29
CA ALA A 61 -19.52 0.60 1.59
C ALA A 61 -19.57 0.92 0.08
N ALA A 62 -20.74 0.79 -0.55
CA ALA A 62 -20.94 1.14 -1.96
C ALA A 62 -20.85 2.66 -2.20
N LEU A 63 -21.33 3.50 -1.28
CA LEU A 63 -21.21 4.94 -1.37
C LEU A 63 -19.76 5.41 -1.14
N ALA A 64 -19.05 4.81 -0.17
CA ALA A 64 -17.64 5.08 0.10
C ALA A 64 -16.74 4.72 -1.09
N SER A 65 -16.99 3.59 -1.76
CA SER A 65 -16.22 3.20 -2.95
C SER A 65 -16.42 4.15 -4.13
N LYS A 66 -17.66 4.63 -4.35
CA LYS A 66 -17.97 5.65 -5.38
C LYS A 66 -17.30 6.99 -5.06
N ALA A 67 -17.32 7.43 -3.80
CA ALA A 67 -16.68 8.67 -3.37
C ALA A 67 -15.16 8.60 -3.59
N SER A 68 -14.51 7.50 -3.18
CA SER A 68 -13.08 7.25 -3.39
C SER A 68 -12.68 7.26 -4.88
N ALA A 69 -13.47 6.61 -5.75
CA ALA A 69 -13.24 6.62 -7.19
C ALA A 69 -13.29 8.03 -7.80
N SER A 70 -14.17 8.90 -7.29
CA SER A 70 -14.28 10.29 -7.75
C SER A 70 -13.10 11.16 -7.29
N SER A 71 -12.59 10.92 -6.08
CA SER A 71 -11.41 11.59 -5.51
C SER A 71 -10.14 11.18 -6.26
N MET A 72 -10.01 9.89 -6.59
CA MET A 72 -8.87 9.35 -7.34
C MET A 72 -8.82 9.90 -8.76
N ARG A 73 -9.96 10.08 -9.43
CA ARG A 73 -10.03 10.75 -10.74
C ARG A 73 -9.56 12.21 -10.68
N ARG A 74 -9.90 12.95 -9.62
CA ARG A 74 -9.43 14.32 -9.42
C ARG A 74 -7.93 14.39 -9.19
N LEU A 75 -7.37 13.49 -8.37
CA LEU A 75 -5.92 13.41 -8.12
C LEU A 75 -5.14 13.04 -9.39
N LEU A 76 -5.62 12.06 -10.16
CA LEU A 76 -4.99 11.68 -11.43
C LEU A 76 -4.98 12.83 -12.44
N TRP A 77 -6.06 13.62 -12.50
CA TRP A 77 -6.13 14.80 -13.36
C TRP A 77 -5.15 15.90 -12.90
N GLN A 78 -5.07 16.17 -11.60
CA GLN A 78 -4.11 17.14 -11.04
C GLN A 78 -2.66 16.73 -11.27
N MET A 79 -2.31 15.44 -11.10
CA MET A 79 -0.97 14.93 -11.39
C MET A 79 -0.62 15.07 -12.87
N ARG A 80 -1.55 14.76 -13.77
CA ARG A 80 -1.35 14.88 -15.23
C ARG A 80 -1.12 16.34 -15.65
N LEU A 81 -1.82 17.29 -15.03
CA LEU A 81 -1.62 18.72 -15.23
C LEU A 81 -0.23 19.19 -14.75
N LEU A 82 0.20 18.75 -13.56
CA LEU A 82 1.51 19.09 -12.99
C LEU A 82 2.66 18.56 -13.85
N VAL A 83 2.57 17.32 -14.34
CA VAL A 83 3.56 16.73 -15.25
C VAL A 83 3.63 17.52 -16.56
N HIS A 84 2.50 17.94 -17.11
CA HIS A 84 2.45 18.74 -18.33
C HIS A 84 3.10 20.13 -18.14
N LEU A 85 2.86 20.77 -16.99
CA LEU A 85 3.48 22.05 -16.64
C LEU A 85 4.99 21.92 -16.41
N GLN A 86 5.44 20.84 -15.77
CA GLN A 86 6.86 20.58 -15.53
C GLN A 86 7.62 20.29 -16.83
N LYS A 87 7.04 19.50 -17.74
CA LYS A 87 7.62 19.25 -19.08
C LYS A 87 7.80 20.54 -19.88
N ARG A 88 6.83 21.46 -19.83
CA ARG A 88 6.96 22.79 -20.44
C ARG A 88 8.14 23.56 -19.85
N ARG A 89 8.26 23.63 -18.51
CA ARG A 89 9.38 24.34 -17.85
C ARG A 89 10.74 23.78 -18.22
N ILE A 90 10.89 22.45 -18.28
CA ILE A 90 12.13 21.78 -18.68
C ILE A 90 12.48 22.09 -20.14
N ALA A 91 11.50 22.11 -21.04
CA ALA A 91 11.71 22.46 -22.44
C ALA A 91 12.21 23.91 -22.63
N TRP A 92 11.65 24.87 -21.89
CA TRP A 92 12.11 26.26 -21.92
C TRP A 92 13.53 26.41 -21.34
N ALA A 93 13.84 25.71 -20.23
CA ALA A 93 15.18 25.72 -19.64
C ALA A 93 16.24 25.14 -20.60
N ALA A 94 15.91 24.04 -21.30
CA ALA A 94 16.79 23.45 -22.30
C ALA A 94 17.02 24.39 -23.49
N ALA A 95 15.98 25.07 -23.99
CA ALA A 95 16.11 26.05 -25.07
C ALA A 95 17.00 27.24 -24.69
N ILE A 96 16.90 27.74 -23.45
CA ILE A 96 17.76 28.82 -22.95
C ILE A 96 19.22 28.35 -22.86
N LEU A 97 19.47 27.15 -22.33
CA LEU A 97 20.83 26.59 -22.24
C LEU A 97 21.46 26.41 -23.63
N ILE A 98 20.69 25.95 -24.61
CA ILE A 98 21.14 25.83 -26.00
C ILE A 98 21.46 27.21 -26.59
N ALA A 99 20.58 28.20 -26.38
CA ALA A 99 20.83 29.56 -26.86
C ALA A 99 22.08 30.21 -26.24
N VAL A 100 22.29 29.99 -24.94
CA VAL A 100 23.49 30.47 -24.23
C VAL A 100 24.74 29.73 -24.71
N SER A 101 24.69 28.40 -24.92
CA SER A 101 25.85 27.65 -25.39
C SER A 101 26.25 28.06 -26.81
N VAL A 102 25.28 28.30 -27.70
CA VAL A 102 25.53 28.83 -29.05
C VAL A 102 26.11 30.24 -28.96
N GLY A 103 25.59 31.10 -28.09
CA GLY A 103 26.14 32.44 -27.87
C GLY A 103 27.59 32.42 -27.36
N VAL A 104 27.89 31.58 -26.36
CA VAL A 104 29.23 31.45 -25.76
C VAL A 104 30.22 30.84 -26.75
N THR A 105 29.82 29.80 -27.49
CA THR A 105 30.69 29.19 -28.52
C THR A 105 31.00 30.17 -29.65
N THR A 106 29.99 30.90 -30.13
CA THR A 106 30.17 31.95 -31.15
C THR A 106 31.08 33.08 -30.63
N TRP A 107 30.90 33.50 -29.38
CA TRP A 107 31.72 34.53 -28.74
C TRP A 107 33.17 34.10 -28.50
N LEU A 108 33.39 32.85 -28.07
CA LEU A 108 34.74 32.30 -27.88
C LEU A 108 35.48 32.14 -29.21
N TRP A 109 34.77 31.75 -30.28
CA TRP A 109 35.36 31.62 -31.61
C TRP A 109 35.77 32.97 -32.22
N LEU A 110 34.97 34.02 -31.96
CA LEU A 110 35.27 35.40 -32.40
C LEU A 110 36.41 36.08 -31.61
N ARG A 111 36.82 35.52 -30.47
CA ARG A 111 37.72 36.20 -29.51
C ARG A 111 39.03 35.46 -29.23
N ALA A 112 39.37 34.42 -29.98
CA ALA A 112 40.58 33.62 -29.75
C ALA A 112 41.79 34.16 -30.55
N PRO A 113 42.79 34.81 -29.91
CA PRO A 113 44.13 34.92 -30.46
C PRO A 113 44.97 33.67 -30.15
N GLU A 114 45.75 33.21 -31.12
CA GLU A 114 46.71 32.10 -30.99
C GLU A 114 47.86 32.45 -30.03
N LYS A 115 47.93 31.80 -28.86
CA LYS A 115 49.19 31.56 -28.14
C LYS A 115 49.17 30.23 -27.38
N SER A 116 50.22 29.45 -27.61
CA SER A 116 50.54 28.15 -27.01
C SER A 116 50.98 28.30 -25.54
N PRO A 117 50.96 27.22 -24.72
CA PRO A 117 50.92 27.31 -23.27
C PRO A 117 52.30 27.37 -22.61
N GLU A 118 52.42 28.16 -21.55
CA GLU A 118 53.56 28.18 -20.63
C GLU A 118 53.11 27.56 -19.29
N ILE A 119 53.77 26.48 -18.89
CA ILE A 119 53.42 25.70 -17.69
C ILE A 119 53.97 26.42 -16.47
N ALA A 120 53.08 26.99 -15.64
CA ALA A 120 53.45 27.60 -14.38
C ALA A 120 53.55 26.55 -13.25
N HIS A 121 54.62 26.65 -12.48
CA HIS A 121 54.93 25.84 -11.31
C HIS A 121 53.83 25.87 -10.23
N VAL A 122 53.46 24.68 -9.74
CA VAL A 122 52.59 24.49 -8.58
C VAL A 122 53.40 24.68 -7.30
N GLY A 123 53.05 25.69 -6.51
CA GLY A 123 53.58 25.92 -5.16
C GLY A 123 53.03 24.93 -4.12
N PRO A 124 53.64 24.82 -2.93
CA PRO A 124 53.35 23.77 -1.97
C PRO A 124 51.93 23.84 -1.39
N LEU A 125 51.28 22.67 -1.32
CA LEU A 125 49.95 22.45 -0.75
C LEU A 125 49.85 22.97 0.69
N GLU A 126 48.92 23.90 0.90
CA GLU A 126 48.47 24.34 2.21
C GLU A 126 47.76 23.21 2.96
N LYS A 127 48.09 23.06 4.25
CA LYS A 127 47.66 21.95 5.11
C LYS A 127 46.14 21.94 5.30
N ALA A 128 45.55 20.75 5.19
CA ALA A 128 44.15 20.48 5.49
C ALA A 128 43.74 20.94 6.91
N PRO A 129 42.52 21.46 7.10
CA PRO A 129 42.02 21.81 8.42
C PRO A 129 41.91 20.56 9.33
N PRO A 130 42.12 20.70 10.65
CA PRO A 130 42.13 19.56 11.56
C PRO A 130 40.76 18.86 11.59
N PRO A 131 40.73 17.53 11.74
CA PRO A 131 39.48 16.79 11.83
C PRO A 131 38.68 17.27 13.05
N ALA A 132 37.38 17.48 12.84
CA ALA A 132 36.44 17.81 13.91
C ALA A 132 36.56 16.79 15.07
N PRO A 133 36.40 17.23 16.33
CA PRO A 133 36.53 16.35 17.48
C PRO A 133 35.52 15.21 17.35
N LYS A 134 36.02 13.97 17.48
CA LYS A 134 35.19 12.76 17.56
C LYS A 134 34.20 12.98 18.71
N SER A 135 32.93 13.19 18.37
CA SER A 135 31.87 13.41 19.35
C SER A 135 31.86 12.25 20.34
N SER A 136 32.08 12.56 21.62
CA SER A 136 32.10 11.62 22.75
C SER A 136 30.71 11.14 23.17
N LEU A 137 29.73 11.21 22.26
CA LEU A 137 28.35 10.85 22.54
C LEU A 137 28.11 9.42 22.11
N SER A 138 27.63 8.58 23.03
CA SER A 138 27.14 7.25 22.69
C SER A 138 25.96 7.35 21.71
N PRO A 139 25.70 6.33 20.88
CA PRO A 139 24.55 6.32 19.97
C PRO A 139 23.22 6.66 20.67
N GLU A 140 23.08 6.25 21.93
CA GLU A 140 21.92 6.53 22.80
C GLU A 140 21.82 8.01 23.19
N GLN A 141 22.95 8.67 23.47
CA GLN A 141 22.97 10.11 23.81
C GLN A 141 22.65 10.97 22.59
N ILE A 142 23.09 10.55 21.40
CA ILE A 142 22.74 11.22 20.13
C ILE A 142 21.23 11.07 19.85
N ALA A 143 20.66 9.90 20.13
CA ALA A 143 19.22 9.66 19.96
C ALA A 143 18.37 10.53 20.91
N ARG A 144 18.79 10.67 22.18
CA ARG A 144 18.10 11.52 23.16
C ARG A 144 18.16 13.01 22.83
N LEU A 145 19.29 13.49 22.32
CA LEU A 145 19.49 14.90 21.99
C LEU A 145 18.72 15.35 20.75
N ARG A 146 18.34 14.43 19.86
CA ARG A 146 17.66 14.78 18.61
C ARG A 146 16.17 15.06 18.75
N GLY A 147 15.50 14.68 19.84
CA GLY A 147 14.08 14.99 20.03
C GLY A 147 13.16 14.60 18.85
N VAL A 148 13.58 13.63 18.02
CA VAL A 148 12.81 13.16 16.86
C VAL A 148 11.99 11.98 17.34
N GLU A 149 10.67 12.05 17.14
CA GLU A 149 9.74 10.92 17.15
C GLU A 149 10.46 9.65 16.67
N THR A 150 10.75 8.72 17.59
CA THR A 150 11.48 7.49 17.26
C THR A 150 10.57 6.58 16.45
N ARG A 151 10.38 6.89 15.16
CA ARG A 151 9.97 5.88 14.20
C ARG A 151 11.04 4.81 14.23
N THR A 152 10.67 3.61 14.66
CA THR A 152 11.60 2.48 14.65
C THR A 152 12.20 2.31 13.24
N PRO A 153 13.42 1.79 13.09
CA PRO A 153 14.00 1.52 11.77
C PRO A 153 13.03 0.72 10.88
N PHE A 154 12.25 -0.17 11.49
CA PHE A 154 11.18 -0.93 10.86
C PHE A 154 10.02 -0.06 10.35
N GLU A 155 9.49 0.87 11.15
CA GLU A 155 8.46 1.81 10.69
C GLU A 155 8.94 2.69 9.53
N SER A 156 10.23 3.09 9.54
CA SER A 156 10.80 3.84 8.41
C SER A 156 10.87 2.99 7.15
N ALA A 157 11.18 1.71 7.28
CA ALA A 157 11.18 0.75 6.19
C ALA A 157 9.78 0.48 5.64
N LEU A 158 8.80 0.31 6.54
CA LEU A 158 7.39 0.16 6.19
C LEU A 158 6.88 1.41 5.47
N SER A 159 7.20 2.61 5.95
CA SER A 159 6.83 3.85 5.28
C SER A 159 7.44 3.96 3.87
N ALA A 160 8.68 3.49 3.68
CA ALA A 160 9.29 3.43 2.36
C ALA A 160 8.56 2.43 1.43
N TYR A 161 8.20 1.25 1.96
CA TYR A 161 7.41 0.24 1.23
C TYR A 161 6.05 0.78 0.81
N GLU A 162 5.31 1.43 1.71
CA GLU A 162 3.99 2.01 1.44
C GLU A 162 4.04 3.14 0.41
N LYS A 163 5.14 3.90 0.37
CA LYS A 163 5.39 4.94 -0.64
C LYS A 163 5.80 4.36 -2.00
N GLY A 164 6.00 3.04 -2.10
CA GLY A 164 6.49 2.36 -3.30
C GLY A 164 8.00 2.54 -3.54
N ASP A 165 8.74 3.09 -2.57
CA ASP A 165 10.20 3.18 -2.63
C ASP A 165 10.81 1.85 -2.15
N PHE A 166 10.64 0.82 -2.99
CA PHE A 166 11.05 -0.55 -2.64
C PHE A 166 12.56 -0.69 -2.51
N VAL A 167 13.34 0.10 -3.23
CA VAL A 167 14.81 0.12 -3.10
C VAL A 167 15.20 0.58 -1.69
N ARG A 168 14.65 1.72 -1.24
CA ARG A 168 14.89 2.20 0.11
C ARG A 168 14.32 1.27 1.18
N ALA A 169 13.16 0.66 0.93
CA ALA A 169 12.60 -0.33 1.84
C ALA A 169 13.57 -1.50 2.04
N ILE A 170 14.17 -2.04 0.97
CA ILE A 170 15.18 -3.10 1.04
C ILE A 170 16.43 -2.64 1.82
N GLU A 171 16.94 -1.43 1.53
CA GLU A 171 18.10 -0.88 2.24
C GLU A 171 17.88 -0.79 3.75
N LEU A 172 16.65 -0.44 4.17
CA LEU A 172 16.27 -0.36 5.57
C LEU A 172 15.94 -1.73 6.19
N LEU A 173 15.39 -2.68 5.42
CA LEU A 173 15.01 -4.02 5.91
C LEU A 173 16.21 -4.96 6.03
N MET A 174 17.21 -4.88 5.15
CA MET A 174 18.41 -5.71 5.21
C MET A 174 19.18 -5.67 6.54
N PRO A 175 19.43 -4.51 7.18
CA PRO A 175 20.02 -4.49 8.52
C PRO A 175 19.06 -5.06 9.58
N ILE A 176 17.75 -4.84 9.46
CA ILE A 176 16.75 -5.33 10.42
C ILE A 176 16.75 -6.87 10.43
N VAL A 177 16.65 -7.52 9.27
CA VAL A 177 16.66 -9.01 9.20
C VAL A 177 17.99 -9.63 9.66
N ARG A 178 19.08 -8.85 9.69
CA ARG A 178 20.38 -9.28 10.23
C ARG A 178 20.44 -9.15 11.75
N LEU A 179 19.86 -8.09 12.31
CA LEU A 179 19.81 -7.84 13.75
C LEU A 179 18.72 -8.67 14.44
N GLU A 180 17.61 -8.89 13.75
CA GLU A 180 16.44 -9.63 14.22
C GLU A 180 16.09 -10.74 13.21
N PRO A 181 16.85 -11.85 13.18
CA PRO A 181 16.63 -12.94 12.23
C PRO A 181 15.26 -13.65 12.37
N GLU A 182 14.59 -13.44 13.49
CA GLU A 182 13.27 -14.00 13.84
C GLU A 182 12.11 -13.05 13.57
N ASN A 183 12.38 -11.83 13.06
CA ASN A 183 11.34 -10.89 12.70
C ASN A 183 10.66 -11.31 11.38
N ALA A 184 9.56 -12.04 11.49
CA ALA A 184 8.79 -12.54 10.35
C ALA A 184 8.32 -11.43 9.40
N GLU A 185 7.92 -10.28 9.97
CA GLU A 185 7.37 -9.15 9.25
C GLU A 185 8.46 -8.46 8.41
N ALA A 186 9.66 -8.28 8.97
CA ALA A 186 10.81 -7.74 8.23
C ALA A 186 11.22 -8.64 7.06
N HIS A 187 11.21 -9.96 7.27
CA HIS A 187 11.44 -10.93 6.19
C HIS A 187 10.35 -10.87 5.11
N PHE A 188 9.09 -10.74 5.50
CA PHE A 188 7.96 -10.59 4.58
C PHE A 188 8.12 -9.33 3.71
N TYR A 189 8.29 -8.16 4.33
CA TYR A 189 8.40 -6.90 3.58
C TYR A 189 9.67 -6.85 2.73
N LEU A 190 10.76 -7.50 3.13
CA LEU A 190 11.97 -7.58 2.33
C LEU A 190 11.70 -8.37 1.05
N GLY A 191 11.07 -9.53 1.18
CA GLY A 191 10.68 -10.36 0.04
C GLY A 191 9.62 -9.73 -0.85
N ALA A 192 8.63 -9.08 -0.26
CA ALA A 192 7.60 -8.34 -1.00
C ALA A 192 8.22 -7.18 -1.80
N SER A 193 9.18 -6.44 -1.20
CA SER A 193 9.90 -5.37 -1.90
C SER A 193 10.67 -5.88 -3.11
N TRP A 194 11.34 -7.03 -2.99
CA TRP A 194 12.01 -7.68 -4.12
C TRP A 194 11.04 -8.07 -5.24
N LEU A 195 9.84 -8.58 -4.92
CA LEU A 195 8.81 -8.88 -5.92
C LEU A 195 8.30 -7.65 -6.65
N GLN A 196 8.20 -6.51 -5.97
CA GLN A 196 7.77 -5.26 -6.58
C GLN A 196 8.83 -4.68 -7.53
N LEU A 197 10.10 -5.00 -7.29
CA LEU A 197 11.21 -4.67 -8.19
C LEU A 197 11.41 -5.71 -9.32
N ASP A 198 10.47 -6.64 -9.52
CA ASP A 198 10.56 -7.72 -10.50
C ASP A 198 11.84 -8.58 -10.35
N ARG A 199 12.28 -8.76 -9.09
CA ARG A 199 13.42 -9.59 -8.68
C ARG A 199 12.94 -10.80 -7.90
N PRO A 200 12.28 -11.76 -8.56
CA PRO A 200 11.58 -12.85 -7.87
C PRO A 200 12.51 -13.88 -7.24
N GLN A 201 13.73 -14.07 -7.74
CA GLN A 201 14.68 -15.04 -7.15
C GLN A 201 15.15 -14.57 -5.76
N GLU A 202 15.43 -13.28 -5.61
CA GLU A 202 15.88 -12.64 -4.37
C GLU A 202 14.77 -12.62 -3.31
N ALA A 203 13.51 -12.61 -3.74
CA ALA A 203 12.36 -12.63 -2.84
C ALA A 203 12.15 -13.99 -2.13
N ILE A 204 12.58 -15.10 -2.74
CA ILE A 204 12.28 -16.46 -2.25
C ILE A 204 12.85 -16.70 -0.85
N GLY A 205 14.10 -16.30 -0.60
CA GLY A 205 14.77 -16.52 0.68
C GLY A 205 14.04 -15.83 1.85
N PRO A 206 13.85 -14.50 1.81
CA PRO A 206 13.10 -13.77 2.82
C PRO A 206 11.67 -14.28 3.00
N LEU A 207 10.92 -14.51 1.91
CA LEU A 207 9.53 -15.00 2.02
C LEU A 207 9.44 -16.40 2.63
N ARG A 208 10.38 -17.30 2.29
CA ARG A 208 10.46 -18.62 2.91
C ARG A 208 10.72 -18.50 4.41
N ARG A 209 11.58 -17.58 4.82
CA ARG A 209 11.83 -17.33 6.25
C ARG A 209 10.61 -16.75 6.95
N ALA A 210 9.88 -15.84 6.30
CA ALA A 210 8.63 -15.30 6.81
C ALA A 210 7.58 -16.40 7.04
N VAL A 211 7.40 -17.34 6.09
CA VAL A 211 6.48 -18.49 6.24
C VAL A 211 6.86 -19.39 7.43
N GLN A 212 8.15 -19.59 7.68
CA GLN A 212 8.62 -20.40 8.81
C GLN A 212 8.39 -19.74 10.18
N LEU A 213 8.41 -18.41 10.24
CA LEU A 213 8.36 -17.63 11.47
C LEU A 213 6.95 -17.16 11.85
N SER A 214 6.03 -17.12 10.89
CA SER A 214 4.66 -16.63 11.09
C SER A 214 3.68 -17.79 11.29
N VAL A 215 2.53 -17.45 11.89
CA VAL A 215 1.40 -18.36 12.11
C VAL A 215 0.08 -17.68 11.71
N GLY A 216 -0.93 -18.46 11.35
CA GLY A 216 -2.24 -17.95 10.96
C GLY A 216 -2.20 -17.07 9.71
N VAL A 217 -2.93 -15.95 9.73
CA VAL A 217 -3.13 -15.10 8.54
C VAL A 217 -1.83 -14.53 7.97
N GLU A 218 -0.84 -14.20 8.81
CA GLU A 218 0.46 -13.69 8.34
C GLU A 218 1.28 -14.79 7.65
N GLN A 219 1.13 -16.05 8.08
CA GLN A 219 1.74 -17.20 7.41
C GLN A 219 1.10 -17.43 6.05
N GLU A 220 -0.23 -17.39 5.99
CA GLU A 220 -0.97 -17.52 4.74
C GLU A 220 -0.57 -16.42 3.74
N ARG A 221 -0.48 -15.17 4.21
CA ARG A 221 0.00 -14.03 3.42
C ARG A 221 1.40 -14.25 2.89
N SER A 222 2.33 -14.64 3.75
CA SER A 222 3.72 -14.91 3.38
C SER A 222 3.82 -16.07 2.38
N ARG A 223 3.02 -17.12 2.57
CA ARG A 223 2.97 -18.30 1.70
C ARG A 223 2.44 -17.96 0.31
N TYR A 224 1.40 -17.12 0.24
CA TYR A 224 0.89 -16.64 -1.04
C TYR A 224 1.94 -15.83 -1.80
N HIS A 225 2.63 -14.91 -1.13
CA HIS A 225 3.70 -14.13 -1.76
C HIS A 225 4.88 -15.02 -2.17
N LEU A 226 5.23 -16.03 -1.38
CA LEU A 226 6.24 -17.02 -1.74
C LEU A 226 5.85 -17.79 -3.01
N ALA A 227 4.58 -18.18 -3.14
CA ALA A 227 4.07 -18.82 -4.35
C ALA A 227 4.18 -17.93 -5.58
N LEU A 228 3.87 -16.63 -5.44
CA LEU A 228 4.06 -15.64 -6.51
C LEU A 228 5.54 -15.47 -6.87
N ALA A 229 6.43 -15.47 -5.89
CA ALA A 229 7.87 -15.42 -6.12
C ALA A 229 8.35 -16.63 -6.93
N TYR A 230 7.97 -17.84 -6.52
CA TYR A 230 8.28 -19.06 -7.27
C TYR A 230 7.73 -19.03 -8.70
N ALA A 231 6.47 -18.58 -8.87
CA ALA A 231 5.85 -18.52 -10.19
C ALA A 231 6.58 -17.57 -11.15
N ARG A 232 6.95 -16.37 -10.67
CA ARG A 232 7.70 -15.38 -11.46
C ARG A 232 9.16 -15.77 -11.68
N ALA A 233 9.75 -16.52 -10.75
CA ALA A 233 11.10 -17.05 -10.85
C ALA A 233 11.21 -18.29 -11.77
N GLY A 234 10.09 -18.81 -12.28
CA GLY A 234 10.05 -20.01 -13.13
C GLY A 234 10.02 -21.33 -12.36
N HIS A 235 10.02 -21.29 -11.03
CA HIS A 235 9.91 -22.47 -10.15
C HIS A 235 8.46 -22.94 -10.03
N ARG A 236 7.91 -23.41 -11.16
CA ARG A 236 6.48 -23.73 -11.33
C ARG A 236 5.98 -24.75 -10.31
N GLU A 237 6.74 -25.81 -10.06
CA GLU A 237 6.31 -26.90 -9.17
C GLU A 237 6.20 -26.43 -7.72
N ASP A 238 7.19 -25.66 -7.24
CA ASP A 238 7.16 -25.09 -5.89
C ASP A 238 6.03 -24.07 -5.74
N ALA A 239 5.78 -23.25 -6.77
CA ALA A 239 4.63 -22.35 -6.78
C ALA A 239 3.30 -23.11 -6.64
N LEU A 240 3.10 -24.18 -7.43
CA LEU A 240 1.88 -24.99 -7.34
C LEU A 240 1.70 -25.62 -5.96
N ARG A 241 2.79 -26.12 -5.36
CA ARG A 241 2.76 -26.71 -4.01
C ARG A 241 2.29 -25.70 -2.97
N GLU A 242 2.85 -24.49 -2.95
CA GLU A 242 2.46 -23.46 -1.98
C GLU A 242 1.00 -23.00 -2.18
N LEU A 243 0.54 -22.86 -3.43
CA LEU A 243 -0.85 -22.53 -3.73
C LEU A 243 -1.81 -23.64 -3.31
N GLU A 244 -1.45 -24.90 -3.50
CA GLU A 244 -2.26 -26.06 -3.10
C GLU A 244 -2.46 -26.13 -1.60
N THR A 245 -1.42 -25.85 -0.81
CA THR A 245 -1.51 -25.76 0.64
C THR A 245 -2.53 -24.71 1.07
N LEU A 246 -2.49 -23.50 0.50
CA LEU A 246 -3.46 -22.43 0.80
C LEU A 246 -4.90 -22.83 0.47
N ILE A 247 -5.10 -23.57 -0.63
CA ILE A 247 -6.43 -24.02 -1.05
C ILE A 247 -6.95 -25.13 -0.11
N ALA A 248 -6.07 -26.07 0.26
CA ALA A 248 -6.41 -27.21 1.11
C ALA A 248 -6.74 -26.77 2.54
N GLU A 249 -5.99 -25.80 3.08
CA GLU A 249 -6.18 -25.25 4.42
C GLU A 249 -7.36 -24.26 4.50
N ASN A 250 -8.04 -23.99 3.38
CA ASN A 250 -9.12 -23.02 3.28
C ASN A 250 -8.70 -21.62 3.79
N SER A 251 -7.48 -21.21 3.44
CA SER A 251 -6.89 -19.91 3.77
C SER A 251 -7.74 -18.73 3.28
N VAL A 252 -7.57 -17.57 3.92
CA VAL A 252 -8.08 -16.27 3.44
C VAL A 252 -7.66 -16.01 1.97
N TYR A 253 -6.49 -16.49 1.57
CA TYR A 253 -5.93 -16.34 0.22
C TYR A 253 -6.37 -17.45 -0.75
N ARG A 254 -7.32 -18.32 -0.38
CA ARG A 254 -7.74 -19.45 -1.21
C ARG A 254 -8.16 -19.02 -2.61
N ARG A 255 -8.96 -17.96 -2.73
CA ARG A 255 -9.52 -17.52 -4.03
C ARG A 255 -8.41 -17.03 -4.96
N GLU A 256 -7.52 -16.23 -4.44
CA GLU A 256 -6.32 -15.72 -5.09
C GLU A 256 -5.41 -16.89 -5.49
N ALA A 257 -5.24 -17.87 -4.61
CA ALA A 257 -4.44 -19.04 -4.88
C ALA A 257 -5.01 -19.91 -6.00
N GLU A 258 -6.33 -20.14 -6.03
CA GLU A 258 -7.00 -20.83 -7.13
C GLU A 258 -6.84 -20.09 -8.47
N GLN A 259 -6.92 -18.76 -8.45
CA GLN A 259 -6.71 -17.94 -9.65
C GLN A 259 -5.27 -18.04 -10.16
N ALA A 260 -4.29 -17.87 -9.27
CA ALA A 260 -2.87 -17.98 -9.60
C ALA A 260 -2.54 -19.39 -10.13
N LYS A 261 -3.08 -20.45 -9.50
CA LYS A 261 -2.91 -21.83 -9.94
C LYS A 261 -3.44 -22.04 -11.35
N ARG A 262 -4.66 -21.55 -11.63
CA ARG A 262 -5.26 -21.63 -12.98
C ARG A 262 -4.41 -20.92 -14.04
N GLN A 263 -3.89 -19.73 -13.73
CA GLN A 263 -3.03 -18.98 -14.64
C GLN A 263 -1.72 -19.73 -14.92
N LEU A 264 -1.09 -20.24 -13.87
CA LEU A 264 0.16 -21.00 -13.98
C LEU A 264 -0.03 -22.28 -14.80
N LEU A 265 -1.15 -22.99 -14.62
CA LEU A 265 -1.46 -24.18 -15.43
C LEU A 265 -1.59 -23.84 -16.92
N ARG A 266 -2.32 -22.77 -17.25
CA ARG A 266 -2.53 -22.31 -18.64
C ARG A 266 -1.24 -21.84 -19.32
N SER A 267 -0.33 -21.21 -18.61
CA SER A 267 0.93 -20.73 -19.21
C SER A 267 1.90 -21.85 -19.59
N GLY A 268 1.70 -23.08 -19.10
CA GLY A 268 2.54 -24.23 -19.43
C GLY A 268 1.97 -25.18 -20.49
N THR A 269 0.76 -24.92 -20.98
CA THR A 269 0.12 -25.77 -22.00
C THR A 269 0.38 -25.30 -23.43
N VAL A 270 1.15 -24.22 -23.62
CA VAL A 270 1.62 -23.78 -24.94
C VAL A 270 2.93 -24.50 -25.23
N LYS A 271 2.83 -25.68 -25.85
CA LYS A 271 3.96 -26.38 -26.49
C LYS A 271 4.01 -26.02 -27.97
#